data_AF-A0A7X7C6X0-F1
#
_entry.id   AF-A0A7X7C6X0-F1
#
_cell.length_a   1.000
_cell.length_b   1.000
_cell.length_c   1.000
_cell.angle_alpha   90.00
_cell.angle_beta   90.00
_cell.angle_gamma   90.00
#
_symmetry.space_group_name_H-M   'P 1'
#
loop_
_entity.id
_entity.type
_entity.pdbx_description
1 polymer ?
#
loop_
_entity_poly.entity_id
_entity_poly.type
_entity_poly.pdbx_seq_one_letter_code
_entity_poly.pdbx_strand_id
1 'polypeptide(L)'
;MKILKKKPSLLVLLIVIVVISVVIIGWLGSDSDFNDFLEDLFNIGRDQDTDTDPDTNPPVTRPYEQDENGFYYYSFTGYESGDYYYSAKNLTGEALADQLHLIINTGMNKISYGDARYVLAYSDRDPNNIYESVRGIYDNDVIATEWIGEGEGAWQREHVWPNSKLGT
;
A
#
# COMPACT_ATOMS: atom_id res chain seq x y z
N MET A 1 13.57 -40.05 37.17
CA MET A 1 12.76 -38.95 37.74
C MET A 1 12.52 -37.92 36.64
N LYS A 2 11.38 -37.97 35.92
CA LYS A 2 11.04 -37.00 34.85
C LYS A 2 10.07 -35.98 35.44
N ILE A 3 10.51 -34.74 35.60
CA ILE A 3 9.69 -33.62 36.07
C ILE A 3 8.90 -33.10 34.87
N LEU A 4 7.60 -33.41 34.81
CA LEU A 4 6.69 -32.84 33.82
C LEU A 4 6.38 -31.40 34.22
N LYS A 5 7.03 -30.42 33.58
CA LYS A 5 6.64 -29.01 33.69
C LYS A 5 5.25 -28.84 33.08
N LYS A 6 4.25 -28.60 33.94
CA LYS A 6 2.87 -28.28 33.56
C LYS A 6 2.88 -27.01 32.72
N LYS A 7 2.45 -27.09 31.45
CA LYS A 7 2.29 -25.91 30.59
C LYS A 7 1.26 -24.96 31.23
N PRO A 8 1.55 -23.67 31.41
CA PRO A 8 0.56 -22.72 31.93
C PRO A 8 -0.60 -22.61 30.93
N SER A 9 -1.83 -22.52 31.44
CA SER A 9 -2.99 -22.31 30.58
C SER A 9 -2.87 -20.94 29.90
N LEU A 10 -3.39 -20.84 28.67
CA LEU A 10 -3.39 -19.61 27.86
C LEU A 10 -3.87 -18.38 28.66
N LEU A 11 -4.84 -18.58 29.55
CA LEU A 11 -5.39 -17.56 30.44
C LEU A 11 -4.36 -17.03 31.46
N VAL A 12 -3.49 -17.89 31.99
CA VAL A 12 -2.40 -17.47 32.90
C VAL A 12 -1.34 -16.70 32.14
N LEU A 13 -1.02 -17.10 30.90
CA LEU A 13 -0.08 -16.36 30.06
C LEU A 13 -0.61 -14.96 29.75
N LEU A 14 -1.89 -14.84 29.43
CA LEU A 14 -2.55 -13.58 29.11
C LEU A 14 -2.57 -12.63 30.33
N ILE A 15 -2.91 -13.15 31.51
CA ILE A 15 -2.85 -12.36 32.75
C ILE A 15 -1.42 -11.89 33.06
N VAL A 16 -0.41 -12.74 32.86
CA VAL A 16 0.99 -12.37 33.07
C VAL A 16 1.41 -11.25 32.10
N ILE A 17 1.00 -11.33 30.83
CA ILE A 17 1.27 -10.26 29.85
C ILE A 17 0.60 -8.96 30.29
N VAL A 18 -0.68 -8.99 30.68
CA VAL A 18 -1.39 -7.77 31.15
C VAL A 18 -0.70 -7.16 32.37
N VAL A 19 -0.30 -7.98 33.35
CA VAL A 19 0.40 -7.47 34.54
C VAL A 19 1.76 -6.87 34.19
N ILE A 20 2.51 -7.50 33.28
CA ILE A 20 3.78 -6.96 32.79
C ILE A 20 3.55 -5.63 32.05
N SER A 21 2.52 -5.55 31.21
CA SER A 21 2.14 -4.31 30.53
C SER A 21 1.80 -3.19 31.51
N VAL A 22 1.01 -3.47 32.55
CA VAL A 22 0.64 -2.46 33.57
C VAL A 22 1.86 -1.98 34.36
N VAL A 23 2.81 -2.87 34.67
CA VAL A 23 4.06 -2.50 35.37
C VAL A 23 4.96 -1.67 34.45
N ILE A 24 5.07 -2.02 33.16
CA ILE A 24 5.84 -1.25 32.18
C ILE A 24 5.21 0.14 31.97
N ILE A 25 3.88 0.21 31.83
CA ILE A 25 3.12 1.46 31.71
C ILE A 25 3.29 2.33 32.96
N GLY A 26 3.28 1.75 34.15
CA GLY A 26 3.55 2.49 35.39
C GLY A 26 5.00 2.98 35.51
N TRP A 27 5.97 2.27 34.92
CA TRP A 27 7.37 2.68 34.89
C TRP A 27 7.64 3.76 33.83
N LEU A 28 7.01 3.65 32.66
CA LEU A 28 7.08 4.67 31.60
C LEU A 28 6.19 5.88 31.84
N GLY A 29 5.11 5.78 32.63
CA GLY A 29 4.21 6.91 32.91
C GLY A 29 4.84 8.05 33.74
N SER A 30 6.04 7.83 34.28
CA SER A 30 6.87 8.88 34.87
C SER A 30 7.71 9.65 33.82
N ASP A 31 7.72 9.17 32.58
CA ASP A 31 8.46 9.75 31.46
C ASP A 31 7.52 10.67 30.67
N SER A 32 7.95 11.91 30.42
CA SER A 32 7.16 12.87 29.65
C SER A 32 6.85 12.35 28.25
N ASP A 33 7.82 11.65 27.66
CA ASP A 33 7.75 11.15 26.28
C ASP A 33 6.71 10.04 26.13
N PHE A 34 6.42 9.31 27.20
CA PHE A 34 5.37 8.29 27.18
C PHE A 34 3.98 8.89 27.35
N ASN A 35 3.85 9.94 28.16
CA ASN A 35 2.57 10.65 28.27
C ASN A 35 2.25 11.36 26.95
N ASP A 36 3.25 11.93 26.28
CA ASP A 36 3.09 12.50 24.93
C ASP A 36 2.71 11.43 23.91
N PHE A 37 3.36 10.25 23.95
CA PHE A 37 2.98 9.11 23.12
C PHE A 37 1.55 8.60 23.40
N LEU A 38 1.14 8.56 24.67
CA LEU A 38 -0.21 8.17 25.05
C LEU A 38 -1.25 9.21 24.62
N GLU A 39 -0.95 10.50 24.76
CA GLU A 39 -1.82 11.54 24.22
C GLU A 39 -1.93 11.42 22.71
N ASP A 40 -0.83 11.26 21.98
CA ASP A 40 -0.86 11.11 20.52
C ASP A 40 -1.63 9.85 20.08
N LEU A 41 -1.53 8.76 20.84
CA LEU A 41 -2.26 7.51 20.58
C LEU A 41 -3.76 7.59 20.91
N PHE A 42 -4.14 8.33 21.96
CA PHE A 42 -5.54 8.52 22.34
C PHE A 42 -6.20 9.74 21.66
N ASN A 43 -5.41 10.62 21.03
CA ASN A 43 -5.88 11.79 20.30
C ASN A 43 -6.03 11.53 18.78
N ILE A 44 -5.81 10.28 18.33
CA ILE A 44 -6.24 9.78 17.01
C ILE A 44 -7.78 9.74 16.96
N GLY A 45 -8.41 10.91 16.84
CA GLY A 45 -9.87 11.02 16.71
C GLY A 45 -10.53 12.23 17.36
N ARG A 46 -9.77 13.22 17.87
CA ARG A 46 -10.34 14.51 18.25
C ARG A 46 -9.63 15.64 17.52
N ASP A 47 -10.24 16.08 16.44
CA ASP A 47 -10.04 17.43 15.89
C ASP A 47 -10.46 18.44 16.96
N GLN A 48 -9.55 18.81 17.86
CA GLN A 48 -9.63 20.10 18.51
C GLN A 48 -8.83 21.08 17.67
N ASP A 49 -9.57 21.79 16.81
CA ASP A 49 -9.32 23.19 16.53
C ASP A 49 -9.13 23.93 17.86
N THR A 50 -7.90 23.97 18.35
CA THR A 50 -7.44 25.06 19.21
C THR A 50 -6.55 25.93 18.35
N ASP A 51 -7.22 26.88 17.73
CA ASP A 51 -6.70 28.11 17.15
C ASP A 51 -5.57 28.69 18.01
N THR A 52 -4.34 28.30 17.69
CA THR A 52 -3.13 29.03 18.06
C THR A 52 -2.11 28.88 16.93
N ASP A 53 -2.05 29.96 16.13
CA ASP A 53 -0.99 30.34 15.19
C ASP A 53 -0.90 29.53 13.87
N PRO A 54 -1.40 30.06 12.73
CA PRO A 54 -1.37 29.40 11.44
C PRO A 54 0.01 29.36 10.76
N ASP A 55 1.08 29.88 11.37
CA ASP A 55 2.36 30.10 10.66
C ASP A 55 3.50 29.13 11.02
N THR A 56 3.22 27.97 11.66
CA THR A 56 4.30 27.02 12.00
C THR A 56 4.11 25.57 11.56
N ASN A 57 2.97 25.19 10.99
CA ASN A 57 2.87 23.92 10.28
C ASN A 57 2.18 24.15 8.93
N PRO A 58 2.90 24.02 7.79
CA PRO A 58 2.20 23.96 6.52
C PRO A 58 1.18 22.82 6.59
N PRO A 59 -0.04 23.01 6.04
CA PRO A 59 -1.03 21.94 6.02
C PRO A 59 -0.37 20.70 5.45
N VAL A 60 -0.58 19.54 6.10
CA VAL A 60 -0.11 18.24 5.62
C VAL A 60 -0.96 17.88 4.40
N THR A 61 -0.72 18.59 3.29
CA THR A 61 -1.39 18.34 2.01
C THR A 61 -0.78 17.11 1.40
N ARG A 62 -1.60 16.10 1.14
CA ARG A 62 -1.11 14.86 0.59
C ARG A 62 -0.88 15.04 -0.91
N PRO A 63 0.16 14.46 -1.52
CA PRO A 63 0.48 14.69 -2.93
C PRO A 63 -0.61 14.27 -3.93
N TYR A 64 -1.61 13.51 -3.45
CA TYR A 64 -2.72 13.00 -4.25
C TYR A 64 -4.03 13.78 -4.06
N GLU A 65 -4.06 14.79 -3.20
CA GLU A 65 -5.22 15.68 -3.03
C GLU A 65 -5.24 16.71 -4.15
N GLN A 66 -6.43 16.95 -4.71
CA GLN A 66 -6.67 18.04 -5.66
C GLN A 66 -7.15 19.27 -4.90
N ASP A 67 -6.67 20.44 -5.31
CA ASP A 67 -7.21 21.73 -4.86
C ASP A 67 -8.57 22.04 -5.50
N GLU A 68 -9.21 23.12 -5.05
CA GLU A 68 -10.51 23.58 -5.59
C GLU A 68 -10.47 23.91 -7.10
N ASN A 69 -9.28 24.07 -7.66
CA ASN A 69 -9.03 24.36 -9.06
C ASN A 69 -8.67 23.09 -9.88
N GLY A 70 -8.64 21.91 -9.25
CA GLY A 70 -8.33 20.63 -9.87
C GLY A 70 -6.84 20.35 -10.07
N PHE A 71 -5.94 21.16 -9.48
CA PHE A 71 -4.51 20.90 -9.50
C PHE A 71 -4.09 20.03 -8.32
N TYR A 72 -3.13 19.15 -8.53
CA TYR A 72 -2.57 18.31 -7.48
C TYR A 72 -1.52 19.08 -6.68
N TYR A 73 -1.53 18.90 -5.36
CA TYR A 73 -0.48 19.42 -4.51
C TYR A 73 0.84 18.67 -4.77
N TYR A 74 1.90 19.41 -5.08
CA TYR A 74 3.25 18.84 -5.08
C TYR A 74 3.86 19.04 -3.70
N SER A 75 4.28 17.97 -3.04
CA SER A 75 5.04 18.11 -1.80
C SER A 75 6.43 18.70 -2.11
N PHE A 76 6.81 19.75 -1.38
CA PHE A 76 8.18 20.27 -1.38
C PHE A 76 9.14 19.36 -0.59
N THR A 77 8.61 18.47 0.26
CA THR A 77 9.40 17.39 0.83
C THR A 77 9.67 16.40 -0.29
N GLY A 78 10.79 16.58 -0.99
CA GLY A 78 11.22 15.66 -2.04
C GLY A 78 11.39 14.25 -1.50
N TYR A 79 11.71 13.30 -2.37
CA TYR A 79 11.92 11.90 -1.98
C TYR A 79 12.98 11.76 -0.87
N GLU A 80 12.72 10.86 0.07
CA GLU A 80 13.60 10.51 1.18
C GLU A 80 14.37 9.22 0.92
N SER A 81 15.49 9.03 1.63
CA SER A 81 16.34 7.85 1.44
C SER A 81 15.55 6.57 1.73
N GLY A 82 15.40 5.72 0.70
CA GLY A 82 14.62 4.48 0.76
C GLY A 82 13.36 4.53 -0.11
N ASP A 83 12.92 5.72 -0.53
CA ASP A 83 11.80 5.85 -1.46
C ASP A 83 12.16 5.29 -2.84
N TYR A 84 11.15 4.74 -3.52
CA TYR A 84 11.31 4.08 -4.83
C TYR A 84 12.00 4.98 -5.88
N TYR A 85 11.66 6.27 -5.90
CA TYR A 85 12.23 7.24 -6.84
C TYR A 85 13.35 8.10 -6.24
N TYR A 86 13.84 7.79 -5.04
CA TYR A 86 14.84 8.61 -4.35
C TYR A 86 16.09 8.89 -5.19
N SER A 87 16.59 7.86 -5.87
CA SER A 87 17.80 7.95 -6.70
C SER A 87 17.63 8.84 -7.94
N ALA A 88 16.40 9.10 -8.38
CA ALA A 88 16.09 10.00 -9.50
C ALA A 88 15.99 11.48 -9.08
N LYS A 89 16.06 11.77 -7.77
CA LYS A 89 15.93 13.12 -7.22
C LYS A 89 16.97 14.06 -7.83
N ASN A 90 16.51 15.25 -8.25
CA ASN A 90 17.32 16.32 -8.85
C ASN A 90 18.03 15.96 -10.17
N LEU A 91 17.74 14.80 -10.77
CA LEU A 91 18.23 14.47 -12.11
C LEU A 91 17.32 15.10 -13.17
N THR A 92 17.91 15.44 -14.32
CA THR A 92 17.18 15.97 -15.49
C THR A 92 17.77 15.39 -16.78
N GLY A 93 17.03 15.51 -17.88
CA GLY A 93 17.49 15.08 -19.21
C GLY A 93 17.83 13.60 -19.29
N GLU A 94 18.94 13.27 -19.95
CA GLU A 94 19.42 11.89 -20.14
C GLU A 94 19.71 11.18 -18.81
N ALA A 95 20.31 11.87 -17.84
CA ALA A 95 20.60 11.29 -16.53
C ALA A 95 19.31 10.85 -15.78
N LEU A 96 18.23 11.63 -15.92
CA LEU A 96 16.93 11.23 -15.36
C LEU A 96 16.37 10.01 -16.08
N ALA A 97 16.41 10.00 -17.42
CA ALA A 97 15.91 8.89 -18.21
C ALA A 97 16.64 7.58 -17.88
N ASP A 98 17.97 7.62 -17.77
CA ASP A 98 18.79 6.46 -17.41
C ASP A 98 18.50 5.96 -16.00
N GLN A 99 18.34 6.87 -15.04
CA GLN A 99 18.03 6.49 -13.67
C GLN A 99 16.63 5.87 -13.58
N LEU A 100 15.64 6.41 -14.30
CA LEU A 100 14.30 5.81 -14.37
C LEU A 100 14.34 4.44 -15.04
N HIS A 101 15.11 4.28 -16.13
CA HIS A 101 15.33 2.97 -16.75
C HIS A 101 15.96 1.98 -15.76
N LEU A 102 16.94 2.41 -14.96
CA LEU A 102 17.53 1.56 -13.94
C LEU A 102 16.51 1.16 -12.87
N ILE A 103 15.73 2.12 -12.34
CA ILE A 103 14.70 1.89 -11.32
C ILE A 103 13.69 0.83 -11.81
N ILE A 104 13.13 1.00 -13.01
CA ILE A 104 12.09 0.09 -13.50
C ILE A 104 12.64 -1.30 -13.84
N ASN A 105 13.92 -1.41 -14.21
CA ASN A 105 14.53 -2.69 -14.59
C ASN A 105 15.16 -3.45 -13.40
N THR A 106 15.49 -2.76 -12.31
CA THR A 106 16.13 -3.38 -11.14
C THR A 106 15.11 -4.20 -10.36
N GLY A 107 15.38 -5.49 -10.18
CA GLY A 107 14.47 -6.40 -9.46
C GLY A 107 13.18 -6.72 -10.22
N MET A 108 13.07 -6.33 -11.51
CA MET A 108 11.91 -6.63 -12.33
C MET A 108 11.82 -8.14 -12.59
N ASN A 109 10.67 -8.73 -12.27
CA ASN A 109 10.34 -10.08 -12.70
C ASN A 109 9.75 -10.06 -14.11
N LYS A 110 10.53 -10.48 -15.10
CA LYS A 110 10.08 -10.54 -16.50
C LYS A 110 9.18 -11.74 -16.71
N ILE A 111 7.93 -11.48 -17.13
CA ILE A 111 6.94 -12.51 -17.40
C ILE A 111 6.85 -12.74 -18.91
N SER A 112 6.77 -14.00 -19.33
CA SER A 112 6.58 -14.33 -20.74
C SER A 112 5.21 -13.88 -21.22
N TYR A 113 5.08 -13.63 -22.53
CA TYR A 113 3.78 -13.32 -23.13
C TYR A 113 2.72 -14.40 -22.82
N GLY A 114 3.12 -15.68 -22.81
CA GLY A 114 2.23 -16.79 -22.49
C GLY A 114 1.76 -16.76 -21.03
N ASP A 115 2.65 -16.42 -20.10
CA ASP A 115 2.37 -16.40 -18.65
C ASP A 115 1.64 -15.14 -18.19
N ALA A 116 1.69 -14.06 -18.98
CA ALA A 116 0.99 -12.81 -18.68
C ALA A 116 -0.52 -13.02 -18.47
N ARG A 117 -1.11 -14.03 -19.13
CA ARG A 117 -2.53 -14.40 -18.94
C ARG A 117 -2.90 -14.72 -17.50
N TYR A 118 -1.96 -15.24 -16.71
CA TYR A 118 -2.21 -15.56 -15.32
C TYR A 118 -2.14 -14.30 -14.46
N VAL A 119 -1.17 -13.41 -14.71
CA VAL A 119 -1.06 -12.13 -13.99
C VAL A 119 -2.29 -11.27 -14.24
N LEU A 120 -2.71 -11.15 -15.50
CA LEU A 120 -3.85 -10.32 -15.91
C LEU A 120 -5.17 -10.79 -15.29
N ALA A 121 -5.35 -12.11 -15.09
CA ALA A 121 -6.53 -12.66 -14.40
C ALA A 121 -6.63 -12.21 -12.92
N TYR A 122 -5.52 -11.76 -12.33
CA TYR A 122 -5.48 -11.20 -10.98
C TYR A 122 -5.49 -9.67 -10.98
N SER A 123 -4.74 -9.01 -11.87
CA SER A 123 -4.64 -7.54 -11.87
C SER A 123 -5.91 -6.85 -12.34
N ASP A 124 -6.66 -7.50 -13.24
CA ASP A 124 -7.81 -6.87 -13.90
C ASP A 124 -9.14 -7.24 -13.24
N ARG A 125 -9.06 -7.79 -12.01
CA ARG A 125 -10.25 -8.17 -11.25
C ARG A 125 -11.11 -6.96 -10.96
N ASP A 126 -12.41 -7.15 -11.12
CA ASP A 126 -13.42 -6.12 -10.91
C ASP A 126 -13.56 -5.77 -9.43
N PRO A 127 -13.15 -4.56 -9.00
CA PRO A 127 -13.31 -4.15 -7.61
C PRO A 127 -14.78 -3.98 -7.21
N ASN A 128 -15.69 -3.77 -8.17
CA ASN A 128 -17.11 -3.59 -7.89
C ASN A 128 -17.85 -4.92 -7.69
N ASN A 129 -17.22 -6.05 -8.02
CA ASN A 129 -17.79 -7.39 -7.88
C ASN A 129 -16.93 -8.28 -6.96
N ILE A 130 -16.44 -7.71 -5.85
CA ILE A 130 -15.68 -8.43 -4.81
C ILE A 130 -14.48 -9.21 -5.39
N TYR A 131 -13.95 -8.76 -6.53
CA TYR A 131 -12.85 -9.41 -7.24
C TYR A 131 -13.13 -10.86 -7.70
N GLU A 132 -14.40 -11.24 -7.87
CA GLU A 132 -14.82 -12.58 -8.33
C GLU A 132 -14.81 -12.74 -9.85
N SER A 133 -14.81 -11.62 -10.59
CA SER A 133 -14.78 -11.57 -12.04
C SER A 133 -13.69 -10.64 -12.55
N VAL A 134 -13.30 -10.78 -13.81
CA VAL A 134 -12.56 -9.77 -14.57
C VAL A 134 -13.56 -8.94 -15.37
N ARG A 135 -13.30 -7.64 -15.52
CA ARG A 135 -14.18 -6.73 -16.26
C ARG A 135 -13.56 -6.36 -17.61
N GLY A 136 -14.29 -6.63 -18.69
CA GLY A 136 -13.84 -6.30 -20.04
C GLY A 136 -13.75 -4.78 -20.26
N ILE A 137 -12.66 -4.31 -20.87
CA ILE A 137 -12.46 -2.86 -21.09
C ILE A 137 -13.34 -2.28 -22.22
N TYR A 138 -13.79 -3.11 -23.17
CA TYR A 138 -14.54 -2.65 -24.36
C TYR A 138 -16.05 -2.61 -24.17
N ASP A 139 -16.59 -3.66 -23.56
CA ASP A 139 -18.01 -3.94 -23.47
C ASP A 139 -18.50 -4.07 -22.03
N ASN A 140 -17.58 -3.92 -21.07
CA ASN A 140 -17.86 -4.05 -19.64
C ASN A 140 -18.38 -5.45 -19.25
N ASP A 141 -18.06 -6.47 -20.07
CA ASP A 141 -18.52 -7.84 -19.84
C ASP A 141 -17.91 -8.46 -18.58
N VAL A 142 -18.61 -9.44 -18.02
CA VAL A 142 -18.21 -10.18 -16.82
C VAL A 142 -17.49 -11.45 -17.26
N ILE A 143 -16.18 -11.47 -17.05
CA ILE A 143 -15.29 -12.51 -17.55
C ILE A 143 -14.79 -13.36 -16.37
N ALA A 144 -14.57 -14.65 -16.62
CA ALA A 144 -14.00 -15.57 -15.63
C ALA A 144 -12.62 -15.11 -15.12
N THR A 145 -12.26 -15.54 -13.91
CA THR A 145 -10.96 -15.25 -13.26
C THR A 145 -9.92 -16.35 -13.47
N GLU A 146 -10.24 -17.37 -14.27
CA GLU A 146 -9.34 -18.45 -14.63
C GLU A 146 -9.34 -18.69 -16.13
N TRP A 147 -8.24 -19.22 -16.66
CA TRP A 147 -8.08 -19.45 -18.09
C TRP A 147 -9.00 -20.57 -18.58
N ILE A 148 -10.10 -20.19 -19.26
CA ILE A 148 -11.08 -21.12 -19.85
C ILE A 148 -10.78 -21.36 -21.35
N GLY A 149 -10.12 -20.42 -22.03
CA GLY A 149 -9.58 -20.58 -23.38
C GLY A 149 -10.60 -20.41 -24.51
N GLU A 150 -11.88 -20.74 -24.31
CA GLU A 150 -12.96 -20.60 -25.30
C GLU A 150 -14.33 -20.41 -24.62
N GLY A 151 -15.30 -19.75 -25.29
CA GLY A 151 -16.68 -19.59 -24.83
C GLY A 151 -17.06 -18.14 -24.46
N GLU A 152 -18.35 -17.89 -24.27
CA GLU A 152 -18.87 -16.59 -23.78
C GLU A 152 -18.46 -16.38 -22.31
N GLY A 153 -17.98 -15.19 -21.97
CA GLY A 153 -17.44 -14.89 -20.64
C GLY A 153 -16.13 -15.62 -20.29
N ALA A 154 -15.52 -16.32 -21.24
CA ALA A 154 -14.27 -17.02 -21.02
C ALA A 154 -13.09 -16.05 -20.94
N TRP A 155 -12.21 -16.27 -19.96
CA TRP A 155 -10.95 -15.53 -19.89
C TRP A 155 -10.05 -15.89 -21.08
N GLN A 156 -9.85 -14.90 -21.95
CA GLN A 156 -8.92 -14.94 -23.07
C GLN A 156 -8.18 -13.61 -23.19
N ARG A 157 -6.95 -13.63 -23.71
CA ARG A 157 -6.06 -12.44 -23.75
C ARG A 157 -6.60 -11.28 -24.62
N GLU A 158 -7.64 -11.52 -25.41
CA GLU A 158 -8.21 -10.55 -26.34
C GLU A 158 -8.97 -9.40 -25.66
N HIS A 159 -9.30 -9.54 -24.36
CA HIS A 159 -10.09 -8.54 -23.63
C HIS A 159 -9.29 -7.40 -22.99
N VAL A 160 -7.95 -7.44 -23.01
CA VAL A 160 -7.10 -6.46 -22.31
C VAL A 160 -6.52 -5.39 -23.24
N TRP A 161 -6.33 -5.68 -24.54
CA TRP A 161 -5.64 -4.77 -25.45
C TRP A 161 -6.44 -4.41 -26.71
N PRO A 162 -6.52 -3.12 -27.09
CA PRO A 162 -7.37 -2.67 -28.22
C PRO A 162 -6.90 -3.17 -29.57
N ASN A 163 -5.69 -3.74 -29.59
CA ASN A 163 -5.02 -4.16 -30.79
C ASN A 163 -3.95 -5.19 -30.43
N SER A 164 -4.33 -6.45 -30.27
CA SER A 164 -3.39 -7.58 -30.22
C SER A 164 -2.80 -7.85 -31.62
N LYS A 165 -2.12 -6.85 -32.20
CA LYS A 165 -1.30 -7.08 -33.39
C LYS A 165 0.01 -7.71 -32.93
N LEU A 166 0.05 -9.05 -32.95
CA LEU A 166 1.29 -9.78 -33.09
C LEU A 166 2.00 -9.20 -34.32
N GLY A 167 3.21 -8.67 -34.13
CA GLY A 167 4.02 -8.14 -35.23
C GLY A 167 4.15 -9.19 -36.33
N THR A 168 3.58 -8.88 -37.49
CA THR A 168 3.90 -9.53 -38.77
C THR A 168 5.21 -9.01 -39.30
#